data_AF-A0A3D4PIC9-F1
#
_entry.id   AF-A0A3D4PIC9-F1
#
_cell.length_a   1.000
_cell.length_b   1.000
_cell.length_c   1.000
_cell.angle_alpha   90.00
_cell.angle_beta   90.00
_cell.angle_gamma   90.00
#
_symmetry.space_group_name_H-M   'P 1'
#
loop_
_entity.id
_entity.type
_entity.pdbx_description
1 polymer ?
#
loop_
_entity_poly.entity_id
_entity_poly.type
_entity_poly.pdbx_seq_one_letter_code
_entity_poly.pdbx_strand_id
1 'polypeptide(L)'
;MTWLDNSRILAIFAVVVLHVAAGVVTGNEIGSEYWWIGNIYNSLVRWCVPVFVMISGALMLDTSKNEELTVFYKKRLSRILIPIIVWSVFYSAWAVLKASIKGEQLYLIDLLNRVLSGMPHYHMWFLYMILIMYLLTPFFRPIVANFSKRDLTLLTVFTFLLAAINFAYIMVTSAEPRPALFINWFLLYIPYYFLGHLIREDDVPRS
;
A
#
# COMPACT_ATOMS: atom_id res chain seq x y z
N MET A 1 4.59 22.35 -1.24
CA MET A 1 3.50 21.68 -0.50
C MET A 1 4.09 21.10 0.78
N THR A 2 4.31 21.94 1.79
CA THR A 2 4.96 21.54 3.04
C THR A 2 4.23 20.41 3.76
N TRP A 3 2.90 20.35 3.63
CA TRP A 3 2.09 19.29 4.22
C TRP A 3 2.40 17.91 3.64
N LEU A 4 2.67 17.78 2.33
CA LEU A 4 2.99 16.48 1.71
C LEU A 4 4.29 15.92 2.28
N ASP A 5 5.30 16.77 2.45
CA ASP A 5 6.60 16.35 2.97
C ASP A 5 6.51 16.02 4.46
N ASN A 6 5.79 16.82 5.26
CA ASN A 6 5.50 16.52 6.66
C ASN A 6 4.74 15.19 6.82
N SER A 7 3.69 14.98 6.03
CA SER A 7 2.91 13.73 6.03
C SER A 7 3.76 12.53 5.65
N ARG A 8 4.71 12.66 4.69
CA ARG A 8 5.66 11.58 4.40
C ARG A 8 6.56 11.30 5.58
N ILE A 9 7.16 12.32 6.21
CA ILE A 9 8.07 12.14 7.35
C ILE A 9 7.36 11.41 8.49
N LEU A 10 6.15 11.87 8.85
CA LEU A 10 5.35 11.23 9.90
C LEU A 10 4.94 9.80 9.52
N ALA A 11 4.53 9.55 8.27
CA ALA A 11 4.19 8.21 7.81
C ALA A 11 5.39 7.26 7.80
N ILE A 12 6.60 7.72 7.45
CA ILE A 12 7.84 6.92 7.52
C ILE A 12 8.11 6.51 8.97
N PHE A 13 8.06 7.47 9.90
CA PHE A 13 8.25 7.18 11.32
C PHE A 13 7.20 6.18 11.83
N ALA A 14 5.93 6.38 11.47
CA ALA A 14 4.83 5.51 11.81
C ALA A 14 5.02 4.07 11.27
N VAL A 15 5.59 3.89 10.06
CA VAL A 15 5.94 2.55 9.53
C VAL A 15 6.99 1.85 10.38
N VAL A 16 8.01 2.58 10.85
CA VAL A 16 9.05 2.01 11.73
C VAL A 16 8.41 1.53 13.04
N VAL A 17 7.60 2.38 13.67
CA VAL A 17 6.86 2.01 14.89
C VAL A 17 5.94 0.81 14.64
N LEU A 18 5.25 0.76 13.49
CA LEU A 18 4.37 -0.34 13.12
C LEU A 18 5.12 -1.68 13.11
N HIS A 19 6.31 -1.73 12.50
CA HIS A 19 7.09 -2.95 12.40
C HIS A 19 7.70 -3.39 13.73
N VAL A 20 8.17 -2.46 14.54
CA VAL A 20 8.65 -2.75 15.90
C VAL A 20 7.50 -3.29 16.75
N ALA A 21 6.35 -2.59 16.75
CA ALA A 21 5.17 -3.01 17.50
C ALA A 21 4.62 -4.35 17.01
N ALA A 22 4.64 -4.62 15.70
CA ALA A 22 4.23 -5.91 15.15
C ALA A 22 5.09 -7.07 15.69
N GLY A 23 6.40 -6.88 15.81
CA GLY A 23 7.28 -7.88 16.43
C GLY A 23 6.94 -8.14 17.90
N VAL A 24 6.56 -7.11 18.65
CA VAL A 24 6.08 -7.25 20.04
C VAL A 24 4.77 -8.04 20.07
N VAL A 25 3.81 -7.73 19.18
CA VAL A 25 2.52 -8.44 19.12
C VAL A 25 2.71 -9.92 18.78
N THR A 26 3.57 -10.26 17.82
CA THR A 26 3.76 -11.66 17.39
C THR A 26 4.73 -12.44 18.27
N GLY A 27 5.55 -11.76 19.08
CA GLY A 27 6.55 -12.39 19.96
C GLY A 27 6.08 -12.64 21.39
N ASN A 28 4.88 -12.21 21.77
CA ASN A 28 4.34 -12.34 23.13
C ASN A 28 3.01 -13.11 23.14
N GLU A 29 2.70 -13.74 24.27
CA GLU A 29 1.45 -14.49 24.45
C GLU A 29 0.23 -13.59 24.28
N ILE A 30 -0.79 -14.11 23.59
CA ILE A 30 -2.06 -13.40 23.35
C ILE A 30 -2.69 -13.03 24.70
N GLY A 31 -3.01 -11.75 24.86
CA GLY A 31 -3.64 -11.21 26.08
C GLY A 31 -2.66 -10.78 27.18
N SER A 32 -1.35 -11.02 27.03
CA SER A 32 -0.33 -10.51 27.94
C SER A 32 -0.22 -8.97 27.92
N GLU A 33 0.42 -8.38 28.93
CA GLU A 33 0.66 -6.93 29.00
C GLU A 33 1.41 -6.43 27.75
N TYR A 34 2.52 -7.09 27.38
CA TYR A 34 3.30 -6.74 26.20
C TYR A 34 2.50 -6.90 24.90
N TRP A 35 1.63 -7.90 24.82
CA TRP A 35 0.73 -8.06 23.67
C TRP A 35 -0.23 -6.88 23.53
N TRP A 36 -0.83 -6.41 24.63
CA TRP A 36 -1.69 -5.23 24.62
C TRP A 36 -0.93 -3.95 24.28
N ILE A 37 0.25 -3.74 24.87
CA ILE A 37 1.13 -2.61 24.56
C ILE A 37 1.46 -2.61 23.06
N GLY A 38 1.88 -3.75 22.53
CA GLY A 38 2.16 -3.92 21.11
C GLY A 38 0.95 -3.57 20.24
N ASN A 39 -0.24 -4.03 20.60
CA ASN A 39 -1.48 -3.73 19.85
C ASN A 39 -1.85 -2.25 19.89
N ILE A 40 -1.67 -1.57 21.03
CA ILE A 40 -1.92 -0.13 21.16
C ILE A 40 -1.00 0.62 20.18
N TYR A 41 0.31 0.42 20.27
CA TYR A 41 1.26 1.11 19.38
C TYR A 41 1.01 0.76 17.92
N ASN A 42 0.79 -0.52 17.61
CA ASN A 42 0.51 -0.97 16.26
C ASN A 42 -0.74 -0.30 15.69
N SER A 43 -1.82 -0.21 16.47
CA SER A 43 -3.09 0.41 16.03
C SER A 43 -2.97 1.92 15.83
N LEU A 44 -2.24 2.61 16.71
CA LEU A 44 -2.03 4.07 16.65
C LEU A 44 -1.34 4.54 15.37
N VAL A 45 -0.57 3.67 14.71
CA VAL A 45 0.26 4.04 13.54
C VAL A 45 -0.21 3.43 12.22
N ARG A 46 -1.30 2.64 12.21
CA ARG A 46 -1.82 1.96 11.00
C ARG A 46 -2.20 2.89 9.85
N TRP A 47 -2.46 4.17 10.14
CA TRP A 47 -2.76 5.19 9.14
C TRP A 47 -1.58 5.47 8.19
N CYS A 48 -0.36 5.05 8.52
CA CYS A 48 0.84 5.34 7.73
C CYS A 48 0.72 4.86 6.26
N VAL A 49 0.15 3.67 6.04
CA VAL A 49 0.00 3.11 4.69
C VAL A 49 -1.05 3.87 3.87
N PRO A 50 -2.29 4.08 4.36
CA PRO A 50 -3.26 4.96 3.72
C PRO A 50 -2.69 6.34 3.35
N VAL A 51 -1.90 6.97 4.23
CA VAL A 51 -1.30 8.28 3.97
C VAL A 51 -0.32 8.23 2.80
N PHE A 52 0.51 7.19 2.65
CA PHE A 52 1.35 7.06 1.45
C PHE A 52 0.53 6.95 0.17
N VAL A 53 -0.61 6.25 0.22
CA VAL A 53 -1.53 6.14 -0.93
C VAL A 53 -2.16 7.50 -1.24
N MET A 54 -2.61 8.25 -0.22
CA MET A 54 -3.15 9.60 -0.40
C MET A 54 -2.12 10.55 -1.02
N ILE A 55 -0.89 10.54 -0.52
CA ILE A 55 0.22 11.34 -1.06
C ILE A 55 0.48 10.97 -2.52
N SER A 56 0.42 9.68 -2.85
CA SER A 56 0.55 9.21 -4.22
C SER A 56 -0.60 9.73 -5.09
N GLY A 57 -1.85 9.60 -4.65
CA GLY A 57 -3.02 10.11 -5.35
C GLY A 57 -2.96 11.61 -5.62
N ALA A 58 -2.63 12.39 -4.58
CA ALA A 58 -2.43 13.84 -4.66
C ALA A 58 -1.43 14.24 -5.77
N LEU A 59 -0.33 13.51 -5.90
CA LEU A 59 0.73 13.83 -6.86
C LEU A 59 0.47 13.29 -8.27
N MET A 60 -0.20 12.15 -8.36
CA MET A 60 -0.30 11.34 -9.58
C MET A 60 -1.56 11.63 -10.39
N LEU A 61 -2.67 11.93 -9.71
CA LEU A 61 -3.96 12.30 -10.29
C LEU A 61 -4.09 13.80 -10.62
N ASP A 62 -3.01 14.55 -10.42
CA ASP A 62 -2.91 15.95 -10.77
C ASP A 62 -3.14 16.19 -12.28
N THR A 63 -4.29 16.79 -12.60
CA THR A 63 -4.76 17.05 -13.96
C THR A 63 -4.04 18.23 -14.62
N SER A 64 -3.36 19.09 -13.84
CA SER A 64 -2.54 20.18 -14.39
C SER A 64 -1.30 19.68 -15.13
N LYS A 65 -0.90 18.42 -14.88
CA LYS A 65 0.27 17.79 -15.50
C LYS A 65 -0.14 17.05 -16.77
N ASN A 66 -0.03 17.73 -17.90
CA ASN A 66 -0.04 17.08 -19.22
C ASN A 66 1.32 16.41 -19.48
N GLU A 67 1.44 15.16 -19.04
CA GLU A 67 2.60 14.30 -19.33
C GLU A 67 2.15 13.13 -20.22
N GLU A 68 2.90 12.87 -21.29
CA GLU A 68 2.68 11.72 -22.16
C GLU A 68 2.72 10.40 -21.36
N LEU A 69 1.81 9.46 -21.66
CA LEU A 69 1.69 8.18 -20.96
C LEU A 69 3.01 7.40 -20.92
N THR A 70 3.76 7.40 -22.01
CA THR A 70 5.05 6.70 -22.12
C THR A 70 6.08 7.28 -21.14
N VAL A 71 6.14 8.61 -21.04
CA VAL A 71 7.05 9.32 -20.11
C VAL A 71 6.62 9.09 -18.67
N PHE A 72 5.32 9.15 -18.39
CA PHE A 72 4.74 8.85 -17.09
C PHE A 72 5.17 7.46 -16.60
N TYR A 73 4.99 6.42 -17.42
CA TYR A 73 5.33 5.05 -17.03
C TYR A 73 6.83 4.86 -16.86
N LYS A 74 7.63 5.33 -17.82
CA LYS A 74 9.09 5.14 -17.77
C LYS A 74 9.70 5.76 -16.51
N LYS A 75 9.28 6.98 -16.15
CA LYS A 75 9.84 7.70 -15.00
C LYS A 75 9.39 7.12 -13.66
N ARG A 76 8.15 6.63 -13.58
CA ARG A 76 7.52 6.29 -12.29
C ARG A 76 7.56 4.79 -12.01
N LEU A 77 7.34 3.95 -13.02
CA LEU A 77 7.49 2.50 -12.87
C LEU A 77 8.94 2.12 -12.62
N SER A 78 9.93 2.74 -13.28
CA SER A 78 11.35 2.42 -13.03
C SER A 78 11.74 2.61 -11.56
N ARG A 79 11.27 3.68 -10.91
CA ARG A 79 11.50 3.95 -9.48
C ARG A 79 10.90 2.91 -8.54
N ILE A 80 9.97 2.08 -9.00
CA ILE A 80 9.33 1.02 -8.21
C ILE A 80 9.83 -0.36 -8.63
N LEU A 81 9.87 -0.63 -9.93
CA LEU A 81 10.30 -1.91 -10.50
C LEU A 81 11.74 -2.23 -10.13
N ILE A 82 12.64 -1.23 -10.14
CA ILE A 82 14.03 -1.44 -9.73
C ILE A 82 14.10 -1.92 -8.27
N PRO A 83 13.55 -1.21 -7.27
CA PRO A 83 13.46 -1.72 -5.91
C PRO A 83 12.77 -3.08 -5.79
N ILE A 84 11.64 -3.31 -6.46
CA ILE A 84 10.94 -4.60 -6.40
C ILE A 84 11.86 -5.73 -6.84
N ILE A 85 12.55 -5.59 -7.98
CA ILE A 85 13.43 -6.63 -8.50
C ILE A 85 14.63 -6.86 -7.56
N VAL A 86 15.33 -5.78 -7.21
CA VAL A 86 16.54 -5.86 -6.36
C VAL A 86 16.22 -6.50 -5.01
N TRP A 87 15.17 -6.02 -4.34
CA TRP A 87 14.79 -6.55 -3.03
C TRP A 87 14.18 -7.95 -3.12
N SER A 88 13.44 -8.29 -4.18
CA SER A 88 12.92 -9.65 -4.36
C SER A 88 14.05 -10.66 -4.50
N VAL A 89 15.08 -10.33 -5.29
CA VAL A 89 16.27 -11.17 -5.44
C VAL A 89 17.00 -11.30 -4.10
N PHE A 90 17.26 -10.18 -3.43
CA PHE A 90 17.94 -10.17 -2.14
C PHE A 90 17.22 -11.02 -1.08
N TYR A 91 15.90 -10.83 -0.91
CA TYR A 91 15.13 -11.58 0.08
C TYR A 91 14.95 -13.05 -0.29
N SER A 92 14.89 -13.37 -1.58
CA SER A 92 14.88 -14.76 -2.04
C SER A 92 16.21 -15.46 -1.73
N ALA A 93 17.34 -14.81 -2.01
CA ALA A 93 18.66 -15.31 -1.64
C ALA A 93 18.81 -15.47 -0.12
N TRP A 94 18.33 -14.49 0.65
CA TRP A 94 18.31 -14.56 2.12
C TRP A 94 17.44 -15.72 2.64
N ALA A 95 16.31 -16.00 1.99
CA ALA A 95 15.46 -17.14 2.34
C ALA A 95 16.17 -18.48 2.09
N VAL A 96 16.87 -18.62 0.95
CA VAL A 96 17.68 -19.81 0.63
C VAL A 96 18.79 -20.00 1.66
N LEU A 97 19.51 -18.93 2.01
CA LEU A 97 20.58 -18.98 3.01
C LEU A 97 20.04 -19.42 4.38
N LYS A 98 18.91 -18.86 4.83
CA LYS A 98 18.28 -19.26 6.10
C LYS A 98 17.82 -20.71 6.09
N ALA A 99 17.24 -21.18 5.00
CA ALA A 99 16.85 -22.58 4.86
C ALA A 99 18.07 -23.51 4.96
N SER A 100 19.15 -23.16 4.26
CA SER A 100 20.41 -23.91 4.31
C SER A 100 21.02 -23.98 5.72
N ILE A 101 21.05 -22.87 6.45
CA ILE A 101 21.57 -22.83 7.84
C ILE A 101 20.72 -23.71 8.77
N LYS A 102 19.41 -23.78 8.55
CA LYS A 102 18.48 -24.58 9.37
C LYS A 102 18.39 -26.05 8.93
N GLY A 103 19.03 -26.44 7.83
CA GLY A 103 18.86 -27.76 7.23
C GLY A 103 17.48 -27.99 6.61
N GLU A 104 16.74 -26.91 6.30
CA GLU A 104 15.43 -26.96 5.64
C GLU A 104 15.61 -26.99 4.12
N GLN A 105 14.72 -27.71 3.41
CA GLN A 105 14.65 -27.63 1.95
C GLN A 105 13.73 -26.49 1.53
N LEU A 106 14.20 -25.65 0.61
CA LEU A 106 13.41 -24.60 -0.02
C LEU A 106 13.42 -24.83 -1.53
N TYR A 107 12.25 -25.01 -2.12
CA TYR A 107 12.14 -25.28 -3.55
C TYR A 107 12.06 -23.96 -4.34
N LEU A 108 12.50 -23.98 -5.59
CA LEU A 108 12.37 -22.83 -6.49
C LEU A 108 10.92 -22.39 -6.63
N ILE A 109 9.97 -23.34 -6.63
CA ILE A 109 8.55 -23.03 -6.71
C ILE A 109 8.06 -22.20 -5.51
N ASP A 110 8.62 -22.38 -4.32
CA ASP A 110 8.26 -21.60 -3.13
C ASP A 110 8.70 -20.13 -3.30
N LEU A 111 9.88 -19.93 -3.86
CA LEU A 111 10.41 -18.59 -4.16
C LEU A 111 9.57 -17.91 -5.24
N LEU A 112 9.23 -18.63 -6.31
CA LEU A 112 8.35 -18.14 -7.36
C LEU A 112 6.97 -17.79 -6.80
N ASN A 113 6.39 -18.64 -5.97
CA ASN A 113 5.10 -18.38 -5.33
C ASN A 113 5.14 -17.14 -4.44
N ARG A 114 6.23 -16.89 -3.70
CA ARG A 114 6.39 -15.66 -2.91
C ARG A 114 6.44 -14.40 -3.77
N VAL A 115 7.16 -14.45 -4.89
CA VAL A 115 7.25 -13.32 -5.83
C VAL A 115 5.92 -13.09 -6.55
N LEU A 116 5.27 -14.16 -7.02
CA LEU A 116 4.00 -14.11 -7.74
C LEU A 116 2.81 -13.74 -6.85
N SER A 117 2.86 -14.08 -5.57
CA SER A 117 1.89 -13.62 -4.56
C SER A 117 2.16 -12.20 -4.06
N GLY A 118 3.24 -11.55 -4.52
CA GLY A 118 3.60 -10.17 -4.13
C GLY A 118 4.15 -10.03 -2.71
N MET A 119 4.57 -11.14 -2.09
CA MET A 119 5.24 -11.17 -0.78
C MET A 119 6.56 -11.96 -0.83
N PRO A 120 7.58 -11.51 -1.59
CA PRO A 120 8.95 -12.02 -1.45
C PRO A 120 9.44 -11.89 0.00
N HIS A 121 8.98 -10.83 0.67
CA HIS A 121 9.13 -10.61 2.10
C HIS A 121 7.92 -9.83 2.64
N TYR A 122 7.64 -9.95 3.94
CA TYR A 122 6.39 -9.47 4.54
C TYR A 122 6.13 -7.96 4.41
N HIS A 123 7.17 -7.12 4.28
CA HIS A 123 7.04 -5.66 4.08
C HIS A 123 6.99 -5.24 2.60
N MET A 124 7.25 -6.15 1.65
CA MET A 124 7.27 -5.81 0.22
C MET A 124 5.88 -5.67 -0.39
N TRP A 125 4.83 -6.16 0.29
CA TRP A 125 3.45 -6.14 -0.21
C TRP A 125 3.00 -4.75 -0.66
N PHE A 126 3.46 -3.70 0.02
CA PHE A 126 3.14 -2.31 -0.30
C PHE A 126 3.66 -1.91 -1.69
N LEU A 127 4.87 -2.33 -2.06
CA LEU A 127 5.46 -2.03 -3.37
C LEU A 127 4.67 -2.68 -4.51
N TYR A 128 4.18 -3.91 -4.30
CA TYR A 128 3.33 -4.60 -5.27
C TYR A 128 1.96 -3.94 -5.40
N MET A 129 1.35 -3.56 -4.27
CA MET A 129 0.06 -2.85 -4.27
C MET A 129 0.16 -1.50 -4.99
N ILE A 130 1.18 -0.69 -4.66
CA ILE A 130 1.34 0.65 -5.24
C ILE A 130 1.77 0.59 -6.71
N LEU A 131 2.46 -0.48 -7.14
CA LEU A 131 2.74 -0.74 -8.55
C LEU A 131 1.43 -0.85 -9.36
N ILE A 132 0.46 -1.64 -8.89
CA ILE A 132 -0.84 -1.78 -9.56
C ILE A 132 -1.58 -0.44 -9.57
N MET A 133 -1.55 0.31 -8.46
CA MET A 133 -2.13 1.67 -8.42
C MET A 133 -1.52 2.60 -9.48
N TYR A 134 -0.21 2.51 -9.72
CA TYR A 134 0.47 3.34 -10.71
C TYR A 134 0.13 2.93 -12.14
N LEU A 135 -0.02 1.63 -12.39
CA LEU A 135 -0.53 1.09 -13.65
C LEU A 135 -1.97 1.54 -13.93
N LEU A 136 -2.79 1.70 -12.89
CA LEU A 136 -4.18 2.12 -13.04
C LEU A 136 -4.39 3.64 -13.07
N THR A 137 -3.38 4.41 -12.66
CA THR A 137 -3.44 5.88 -12.63
C THR A 137 -3.92 6.53 -13.93
N PRO A 138 -3.47 6.14 -15.14
CA PRO A 138 -3.96 6.77 -16.36
C PRO A 138 -5.43 6.48 -16.66
N PHE A 139 -6.03 5.45 -16.08
CA PHE A 139 -7.47 5.20 -16.15
C PHE A 139 -8.23 6.05 -15.12
N PHE A 140 -7.61 6.31 -13.96
CA PHE A 140 -8.19 7.19 -12.94
C PHE A 140 -8.10 8.68 -13.29
N ARG A 141 -7.11 9.10 -14.08
CA ARG A 141 -6.92 10.50 -14.49
C ARG A 141 -8.13 11.09 -15.24
N PRO A 142 -8.67 10.44 -16.29
CA PRO A 142 -9.90 10.90 -16.94
C PRO A 142 -11.09 10.99 -16.00
N ILE A 143 -11.24 10.06 -15.04
CA ILE A 143 -12.33 10.11 -14.05
C ILE A 143 -12.22 11.41 -13.26
N VAL A 144 -11.05 11.67 -12.67
CA VAL A 144 -10.79 12.88 -11.88
C VAL A 144 -10.92 14.16 -12.70
N ALA A 145 -10.49 14.14 -13.96
CA ALA A 145 -10.56 15.31 -14.85
C ALA A 145 -11.99 15.68 -15.28
N ASN A 146 -12.90 14.70 -15.35
CA ASN A 146 -14.26 14.92 -15.85
C ASN A 146 -15.33 14.94 -14.74
N PHE A 147 -15.02 14.40 -13.56
CA PHE A 147 -15.97 14.35 -12.46
C PHE A 147 -16.04 15.71 -11.76
N SER A 148 -17.25 16.12 -11.35
CA SER A 148 -17.36 17.22 -10.40
C SER A 148 -16.77 16.81 -9.04
N LYS A 149 -16.37 17.79 -8.22
CA LYS A 149 -15.89 17.51 -6.84
C LYS A 149 -16.90 16.67 -6.05
N ARG A 150 -18.20 16.94 -6.24
CA ARG A 150 -19.29 16.17 -5.62
C ARG A 150 -19.28 14.72 -6.09
N ASP A 151 -19.20 14.47 -7.39
CA ASP A 151 -19.23 13.11 -7.94
C ASP A 151 -17.99 12.32 -7.53
N LEU A 152 -16.81 12.96 -7.52
CA LEU A 152 -15.58 12.33 -7.05
C LEU A 152 -15.63 12.03 -5.54
N THR A 153 -16.26 12.90 -4.74
CA THR A 153 -16.51 12.65 -3.31
C THR A 153 -17.46 11.47 -3.13
N LEU A 154 -18.56 11.40 -3.88
CA LEU A 154 -19.51 10.29 -3.84
C LEU A 154 -18.83 8.97 -4.24
N LEU A 155 -18.01 8.96 -5.29
CA LEU A 155 -17.21 7.80 -5.70
C LEU A 155 -16.24 7.37 -4.59
N THR A 156 -15.58 8.33 -3.93
CA THR A 156 -14.66 8.06 -2.82
C THR A 156 -15.39 7.43 -1.63
N VAL A 157 -16.54 7.98 -1.23
CA VAL A 157 -17.36 7.41 -0.15
C VAL A 157 -17.89 6.03 -0.53
N PHE A 158 -18.36 5.86 -1.77
CA PHE A 158 -18.84 4.56 -2.27
C PHE A 158 -17.73 3.49 -2.22
N THR A 159 -16.53 3.82 -2.67
CA THR A 159 -15.38 2.89 -2.62
C THR A 159 -14.91 2.61 -1.19
N PHE A 160 -15.03 3.56 -0.26
CA PHE A 160 -14.86 3.29 1.18
C PHE A 160 -15.90 2.31 1.72
N LEU A 161 -17.18 2.49 1.35
CA LEU A 161 -18.24 1.58 1.77
C LEU A 161 -18.00 0.15 1.24
N LEU A 162 -17.59 0.00 -0.02
CA LEU A 162 -17.21 -1.30 -0.58
C LEU A 162 -16.05 -1.94 0.19
N ALA A 163 -15.01 -1.16 0.53
CA ALA A 163 -13.88 -1.64 1.31
C ALA A 163 -14.32 -2.08 2.73
N ALA A 164 -15.21 -1.31 3.37
CA ALA A 164 -15.75 -1.63 4.68
C ALA A 164 -16.63 -2.90 4.66
N ILE A 165 -17.49 -3.05 3.64
CA ILE A 165 -18.32 -4.25 3.44
C ILE A 165 -17.43 -5.48 3.22
N ASN A 166 -16.41 -5.37 2.38
CA ASN A 166 -15.46 -6.45 2.15
C ASN A 166 -14.75 -6.87 3.45
N PHE A 167 -14.30 -5.89 4.25
CA PHE A 167 -13.69 -6.17 5.55
C PHE A 167 -14.66 -6.85 6.52
N ALA A 168 -15.90 -6.36 6.62
CA ALA A 168 -16.93 -6.97 7.45
C ALA A 168 -17.25 -8.41 7.02
N TYR A 169 -17.32 -8.67 5.71
CA TYR A 169 -17.52 -10.01 5.16
C TYR A 169 -16.39 -10.96 5.56
N ILE A 170 -15.13 -10.54 5.43
CA ILE A 170 -13.95 -11.32 5.85
C ILE A 170 -14.04 -11.67 7.34
N MET A 171 -14.39 -10.69 8.18
CA MET A 171 -14.52 -10.89 9.64
C MET A 171 -15.63 -11.89 10.00
N VAL A 172 -16.78 -11.84 9.32
CA VAL A 172 -17.92 -12.74 9.59
C VAL A 172 -17.67 -14.15 9.07
N THR A 173 -17.02 -14.29 7.91
CA THR A 173 -16.82 -15.59 7.26
C THR A 173 -15.51 -16.28 7.67
N SER A 174 -14.65 -15.61 8.43
CA SER A 174 -13.26 -16.04 8.67
C SER A 174 -12.51 -16.34 7.38
N ALA A 175 -12.87 -15.66 6.29
CA ALA A 175 -12.18 -15.79 5.01
C ALA A 175 -10.76 -15.20 5.12
N GLU A 176 -9.88 -15.63 4.22
CA GLU A 176 -8.53 -15.10 4.16
C GLU A 176 -8.55 -13.58 3.93
N PRO A 177 -7.88 -12.77 4.78
CA PRO A 177 -7.97 -11.31 4.73
C PRO A 177 -7.31 -10.70 3.49
N ARG A 178 -6.55 -11.49 2.72
CA ARG A 178 -5.90 -11.06 1.49
C ARG A 178 -6.16 -12.08 0.38
N PRO A 179 -6.60 -11.63 -0.81
CA PRO A 179 -6.58 -12.46 -2.00
C PRO A 179 -5.18 -13.02 -2.24
N ALA A 180 -5.09 -14.30 -2.62
CA ALA A 180 -3.83 -14.98 -2.91
C ALA A 180 -2.99 -14.27 -4.00
N LEU A 181 -3.67 -13.56 -4.91
CA LEU A 181 -3.03 -12.73 -5.92
C LEU A 181 -2.98 -11.27 -5.46
N PHE A 182 -1.77 -10.70 -5.44
CA PHE A 182 -1.52 -9.31 -5.07
C PHE A 182 -2.26 -8.29 -5.94
N ILE A 183 -2.70 -8.70 -7.14
CA ILE A 183 -3.38 -7.84 -8.10
C ILE A 183 -4.66 -7.22 -7.55
N ASN A 184 -5.28 -7.80 -6.52
CA ASN A 184 -6.51 -7.29 -5.93
C ASN A 184 -6.28 -6.37 -4.72
N TRP A 185 -5.05 -6.29 -4.19
CA TRP A 185 -4.80 -5.58 -2.94
C TRP A 185 -5.04 -4.07 -3.04
N PHE A 186 -4.89 -3.50 -4.23
CA PHE A 186 -5.12 -2.07 -4.47
C PHE A 186 -6.58 -1.65 -4.27
N LEU A 187 -7.54 -2.57 -4.40
CA LEU A 187 -8.98 -2.27 -4.38
C LEU A 187 -9.39 -1.56 -3.08
N LEU A 188 -8.85 -2.01 -1.95
CA LEU A 188 -9.09 -1.41 -0.63
C LEU A 188 -8.43 -0.03 -0.46
N TYR A 189 -7.51 0.33 -1.35
CA TYR A 189 -6.73 1.56 -1.30
C TYR A 189 -7.16 2.63 -2.31
N ILE A 190 -8.01 2.28 -3.29
CA ILE A 190 -8.65 3.23 -4.21
C ILE A 190 -9.23 4.47 -3.50
N PRO A 191 -10.06 4.33 -2.44
CA PRO A 191 -10.67 5.51 -1.81
C PRO A 191 -9.63 6.48 -1.25
N TYR A 192 -8.54 5.97 -0.65
CA TYR A 192 -7.44 6.81 -0.17
C TYR A 192 -6.71 7.52 -1.31
N TYR A 193 -6.60 6.88 -2.48
CA TYR A 193 -5.97 7.48 -3.65
C TYR A 193 -6.77 8.70 -4.15
N PHE A 194 -8.08 8.58 -4.27
CA PHE A 194 -8.95 9.70 -4.63
C PHE A 194 -9.03 10.76 -3.54
N LEU A 195 -9.09 10.35 -2.26
CA LEU A 195 -9.11 11.28 -1.13
C LEU A 195 -7.86 12.17 -1.11
N GLY A 196 -6.69 11.61 -1.42
CA GLY A 196 -5.47 12.39 -1.55
C GLY A 196 -5.54 13.47 -2.63
N HIS A 197 -6.17 13.17 -3.77
CA HIS A 197 -6.43 14.17 -4.81
C HIS A 197 -7.39 15.26 -4.34
N LEU A 198 -8.51 14.89 -3.73
CA LEU A 198 -9.53 15.81 -3.22
C LEU A 198 -8.94 16.81 -2.20
N ILE A 199 -8.14 16.33 -1.24
CA ILE A 199 -7.48 17.19 -0.24
C ILE A 199 -6.54 18.20 -0.92
N ARG A 200 -5.78 17.74 -1.92
CA ARG A 200 -4.87 18.62 -2.64
C ARG A 200 -5.61 19.69 -3.45
N GLU A 201 -6.74 19.33 -4.07
CA GLU A 201 -7.55 20.27 -4.83
C GLU A 201 -8.07 21.40 -3.94
N ASP A 202 -8.42 21.10 -2.68
CA ASP A 202 -8.88 22.08 -1.71
C ASP A 202 -7.79 23.04 -1.21
N ASP A 203 -6.53 22.59 -1.24
CA ASP A 203 -5.37 23.43 -0.88
C ASP A 203 -4.95 24.41 -1.99
N VAL A 204 -5.40 24.21 -3.25
CA VAL A 204 -5.04 25.07 -4.38
C VAL A 204 -6.24 25.97 -4.71
N PRO A 205 -6.18 27.29 -4.44
CA PRO A 205 -7.27 28.20 -4.80
C PRO A 205 -7.57 28.10 -6.29
N ARG A 206 -8.84 27.89 -6.64
CA ARG A 206 -9.29 27.98 -8.03
C ARG A 206 -9.19 29.44 -8.46
N SER A 207 -8.26 29.74 -9.38
CA SER A 207 -8.14 31.05 -10.05
C SER A 207 -9.29 31.27 -11.02
#